data_AF-A0A411YJ10-F1
#
_entry.id   AF-A0A411YJ10-F1
#
_cell.length_a   1.000
_cell.length_b   1.000
_cell.length_c   1.000
_cell.angle_alpha   90.00
_cell.angle_beta   90.00
_cell.angle_gamma   90.00
#
_symmetry.space_group_name_H-M   'P 1'
#
loop_
_entity.id
_entity.type
_entity.pdbx_description
1 polymer ?
#
loop_
_entity_poly.entity_id
_entity_poly.type
_entity_poly.pdbx_seq_one_letter_code
_entity_poly.pdbx_strand_id
1 'polypeptide(L)'
;MLLDAHVDYAVEVALPGEVREAPGADEVAGGTARWEVPAGESVAVHVTGDMPQPWPPPELVWAIGGSVGGLVLAGLVVWWWRRRRSGRRGSARRVAS
;
A
#
# COMPACT_ATOMS: atom_id res chain seq x y z
N MET A 1 32.47 6.40 -45.53
CA MET A 1 31.91 7.05 -44.33
C MET A 1 30.76 6.17 -43.85
N LEU A 2 31.02 5.32 -42.88
CA LEU A 2 30.04 4.52 -42.14
C LEU A 2 30.80 4.10 -40.87
N LEU A 3 30.86 5.03 -39.91
CA LEU A 3 31.16 4.67 -38.53
C LEU A 3 29.89 3.98 -38.05
N ASP A 4 29.93 2.66 -38.16
CA ASP A 4 28.99 1.73 -37.56
C ASP A 4 28.80 2.17 -36.11
N ALA A 5 27.56 2.47 -35.72
CA ALA A 5 27.22 2.82 -34.37
C ALA A 5 27.43 1.57 -33.51
N HIS A 6 28.67 1.31 -33.13
CA HIS A 6 29.05 0.21 -32.27
C HIS A 6 28.53 0.53 -30.87
N VAL A 7 27.35 -0.01 -30.57
CA VAL A 7 26.86 -0.14 -29.20
C VAL A 7 27.89 -0.98 -28.45
N ASP A 8 28.54 -0.38 -27.47
CA ASP A 8 29.61 -1.04 -26.71
C ASP A 8 29.00 -1.94 -25.63
N TYR A 9 27.87 -1.50 -25.04
CA TYR A 9 27.07 -2.28 -24.09
C TYR A 9 25.66 -1.71 -23.94
N ALA A 10 24.73 -2.56 -23.49
CA ALA A 10 23.38 -2.16 -23.10
C ALA A 10 23.24 -2.22 -21.58
N VAL A 11 22.58 -1.21 -21.00
CA VAL A 11 22.20 -1.19 -19.59
C VAL A 11 20.73 -1.55 -19.50
N GLU A 12 20.41 -2.59 -18.76
CA GLU A 12 19.04 -3.01 -18.49
C GLU A 12 18.78 -2.91 -16.98
N VAL A 13 17.71 -2.19 -16.62
CA VAL A 13 17.29 -2.02 -15.23
C VAL A 13 15.89 -2.61 -15.08
N ALA A 14 15.81 -3.70 -14.32
CA ALA A 14 14.55 -4.31 -13.93
C ALA A 14 14.14 -3.80 -12.54
N LEU A 15 13.00 -3.12 -12.47
CA LEU A 15 12.37 -2.68 -11.24
C LEU A 15 11.29 -3.68 -10.79
N PRO A 16 11.07 -3.82 -9.47
CA PRO A 16 10.05 -4.73 -8.92
C PRO A 16 8.61 -4.27 -9.18
N GLY A 17 8.41 -3.06 -9.69
CA GLY A 17 7.11 -2.54 -10.10
C GLY A 17 7.23 -1.74 -11.39
N GLU A 18 6.15 -1.06 -11.78
CA GLU A 18 6.12 -0.33 -13.05
C GLU A 18 7.13 0.84 -13.05
N VAL A 19 7.87 0.95 -14.16
CA VAL A 19 8.73 2.09 -14.45
C VAL A 19 7.82 3.29 -14.75
N ARG A 20 7.95 4.36 -13.96
CA ARG A 20 7.20 5.60 -14.18
C ARG A 20 7.95 6.57 -15.08
N GLU A 21 9.25 6.71 -14.84
CA GLU A 21 10.12 7.57 -15.62
C GLU A 21 11.46 6.88 -15.86
N ALA A 22 11.88 6.87 -17.12
CA ALA A 22 13.16 6.36 -17.59
C ALA A 22 13.68 7.29 -18.70
N PRO A 23 14.19 8.48 -18.35
CA PRO A 23 14.70 9.42 -19.33
C PRO A 23 15.86 8.81 -20.13
N GLY A 24 15.79 8.96 -21.45
CA GLY A 24 16.79 8.46 -22.38
C GLY A 24 16.78 6.95 -22.61
N ALA A 25 15.80 6.21 -22.08
CA ALA A 25 15.66 4.79 -22.38
C ALA A 25 15.18 4.59 -23.82
N ASP A 26 15.80 3.64 -24.51
CA ASP A 26 15.40 3.22 -25.85
C ASP A 26 14.15 2.34 -25.80
N GLU A 27 14.01 1.56 -24.73
CA GLU A 27 12.86 0.66 -24.52
C GLU A 27 12.41 0.67 -23.05
N VAL A 28 11.08 0.70 -22.83
CA VAL A 28 10.46 0.57 -21.50
C VAL A 28 9.30 -0.42 -21.60
N ALA A 29 9.36 -1.51 -20.83
CA ALA A 29 8.35 -2.57 -20.83
C ALA A 29 8.06 -3.09 -19.41
N GLY A 30 6.86 -2.80 -18.89
CA GLY A 30 6.25 -3.48 -17.74
C GLY A 30 6.99 -3.43 -16.39
N GLY A 31 8.12 -2.72 -16.28
CA GLY A 31 9.02 -2.74 -15.12
C GLY A 31 10.50 -2.78 -15.51
N THR A 32 10.80 -3.04 -16.78
CA THR A 32 12.16 -3.01 -17.31
C THR A 32 12.37 -1.77 -18.17
N ALA A 33 13.53 -1.14 -18.02
CA ALA A 33 13.99 -0.07 -18.89
C ALA A 33 15.39 -0.38 -19.43
N ARG A 34 15.63 -0.05 -20.70
CA ARG A 34 16.86 -0.37 -21.43
C ARG A 34 17.46 0.87 -22.09
N TRP A 35 18.78 0.98 -22.01
CA TRP A 35 19.59 2.00 -22.67
C TRP A 35 20.70 1.34 -23.48
N GLU A 36 20.87 1.75 -24.73
CA GLU A 36 21.99 1.38 -25.59
C GLU A 36 23.04 2.49 -25.51
N VAL A 37 24.23 2.16 -25.00
CA VAL A 37 25.29 3.15 -24.78
C VAL A 37 26.32 3.06 -25.93
N PRO A 38 26.52 4.14 -26.70
CA PRO A 38 27.56 4.19 -27.72
C PRO A 38 28.96 4.10 -27.12
N ALA A 39 29.88 3.51 -27.88
CA ALA A 39 31.28 3.43 -27.49
C ALA A 39 31.89 4.80 -27.17
N GLY A 40 32.51 4.91 -25.98
CA GLY A 40 33.19 6.13 -25.53
C GLY A 40 32.31 7.17 -24.85
N GLU A 41 31.01 6.95 -24.70
CA GLU A 41 30.12 7.84 -23.94
C GLU A 41 29.86 7.34 -22.51
N SER A 42 29.68 8.28 -21.58
CA SER A 42 29.25 8.00 -20.21
C SER A 42 27.82 8.44 -20.02
N VAL A 43 26.92 7.49 -19.73
CA VAL A 43 25.49 7.75 -19.53
C VAL A 43 25.14 7.58 -18.06
N ALA A 44 24.53 8.61 -17.47
CA ALA A 44 23.95 8.54 -16.13
C ALA A 44 22.49 8.11 -16.25
N VAL A 45 22.18 6.90 -15.79
CA VAL A 45 20.83 6.34 -15.82
C VAL A 45 20.12 6.63 -14.49
N HIS A 46 18.98 7.32 -14.56
CA HIS A 46 18.10 7.55 -13.41
C HIS A 46 16.75 6.92 -13.71
N VAL A 47 16.31 5.97 -12.87
CA VAL A 47 15.05 5.24 -13.07
C VAL A 47 14.23 5.35 -11.79
N THR A 48 12.97 5.75 -11.94
CA THR A 48 11.99 5.78 -10.86
C THR A 48 10.86 4.81 -11.18
N GLY A 49 10.52 3.97 -10.22
CA GLY A 49 9.41 3.02 -10.34
C GLY A 49 8.68 2.81 -9.03
N ASP A 50 7.51 2.21 -9.14
CA ASP A 50 6.67 1.94 -7.99
C ASP A 50 7.23 0.77 -7.18
N MET A 51 7.51 1.01 -5.89
CA MET A 51 7.81 -0.07 -4.97
C MET A 51 6.52 -0.51 -4.28
N PRO A 52 6.12 -1.79 -4.37
CA PRO A 52 4.98 -2.29 -3.63
C PRO A 52 5.25 -2.13 -2.13
N GLN A 53 4.45 -1.33 -1.43
CA GLN A 53 4.59 -1.16 0.02
C GLN A 53 4.18 -2.46 0.73
N PRO A 54 5.02 -3.01 1.62
CA PRO A 54 4.71 -4.27 2.31
C PRO A 54 3.66 -4.11 3.41
N TRP A 55 3.41 -2.90 3.88
CA TRP A 55 2.39 -2.60 4.88
C TRP A 55 1.23 -1.81 4.26
N PRO A 56 -0.01 -2.02 4.75
CA PRO A 56 -1.13 -1.20 4.34
C PRO A 56 -0.86 0.27 4.73
N PRO A 57 -1.38 1.24 3.95
CA PRO A 57 -1.31 2.65 4.28
C PRO A 57 -1.77 2.91 5.72
N PRO A 58 -1.14 3.85 6.45
CA PRO A 58 -1.50 4.13 7.84
C PRO A 58 -2.98 4.48 7.99
N GLU A 59 -3.59 5.12 6.99
CA GLU A 59 -5.03 5.42 6.94
C GLU A 59 -5.91 4.17 7.06
N LEU A 60 -5.53 3.09 6.39
CA LEU A 60 -6.22 1.79 6.47
C LEU A 60 -6.06 1.17 7.85
N VAL A 61 -4.87 1.29 8.46
CA VAL A 61 -4.62 0.81 9.83
C VAL A 61 -5.52 1.55 10.83
N TRP A 62 -5.62 2.88 10.70
CA TRP A 62 -6.48 3.69 11.55
C TRP A 62 -7.97 3.42 11.31
N ALA A 63 -8.40 3.22 10.06
CA ALA A 63 -9.78 2.91 9.72
C ALA A 63 -10.23 1.55 10.30
N ILE A 64 -9.37 0.52 10.20
CA ILE A 64 -9.63 -0.80 10.77
C ILE A 64 -9.63 -0.73 12.29
N GLY A 65 -8.60 -0.10 12.89
CA GLY A 65 -8.50 0.06 14.34
C GLY A 65 -9.68 0.81 14.95
N GLY A 66 -10.11 1.91 14.30
CA GLY A 66 -11.27 2.69 14.72
C GLY A 66 -12.58 1.93 14.61
N SER A 67 -12.76 1.14 13.54
CA SER A 67 -13.97 0.33 13.34
C SER A 67 -14.11 -0.77 14.40
N VAL A 68 -13.02 -1.48 14.70
CA VAL A 68 -13.00 -2.52 15.74
C VAL A 68 -13.24 -1.92 17.13
N GLY A 69 -12.57 -0.80 17.45
CA GLY A 69 -12.78 -0.09 18.70
C GLY A 69 -14.23 0.40 18.88
N GLY A 70 -14.82 0.94 17.82
CA GLY A 70 -16.22 1.41 17.82
C GLY A 70 -17.23 0.28 18.07
N LEU A 71 -17.04 -0.88 17.45
CA LEU A 71 -17.92 -2.04 17.64
C LEU A 71 -17.84 -2.59 19.08
N VAL A 72 -16.64 -2.66 19.66
CA VAL A 72 -16.45 -3.09 21.05
C VAL A 72 -17.14 -2.14 22.02
N LEU A 73 -16.96 -0.82 21.85
CA LEU A 73 -17.62 0.18 22.69
C LEU A 73 -19.14 0.13 22.54
N ALA A 74 -19.67 0.04 21.32
CA ALA A 74 -21.10 -0.11 21.09
C ALA A 74 -21.66 -1.38 21.75
N GLY A 75 -20.95 -2.51 21.64
CA GLY A 75 -21.29 -3.77 22.31
C GLY A 75 -21.33 -3.62 23.83
N LEU A 76 -20.34 -2.95 24.43
CA LEU A 76 -20.28 -2.69 25.87
C LEU A 76 -21.44 -1.79 26.33
N VAL A 77 -21.77 -0.75 25.58
CA VAL A 77 -22.90 0.13 25.88
C VAL A 77 -24.21 -0.66 25.83
N VAL A 78 -24.45 -1.43 24.77
CA VAL A 78 -25.65 -2.27 24.63
C VAL A 78 -25.75 -3.30 25.76
N TRP A 79 -24.63 -3.96 26.09
CA TRP A 79 -24.57 -4.91 27.19
C TRP A 79 -24.90 -4.26 28.53
N TRP A 80 -24.33 -3.09 28.81
CA TRP A 80 -24.58 -2.35 30.04
C TRP A 80 -26.04 -1.90 30.16
N TRP A 81 -26.63 -1.41 29.06
CA TRP A 81 -28.05 -1.06 28.99
C TRP A 81 -28.95 -2.26 29.23
N ARG A 82 -28.65 -3.42 28.64
CA ARG A 82 -29.37 -4.67 28.89
C ARG A 82 -29.31 -5.07 30.36
N ARG A 83 -28.12 -5.06 30.95
CA ARG A 83 -27.90 -5.41 32.37
C ARG A 83 -28.72 -4.52 33.32
N ARG A 84 -28.77 -3.21 33.06
CA ARG A 84 -29.60 -2.28 33.85
C ARG A 84 -31.10 -2.55 33.74
N ARG A 85 -31.61 -2.89 32.54
CA ARG A 85 -33.05 -3.18 32.35
C ARG A 85 -33.48 -4.48 33.00
N SER A 86 -32.65 -5.51 33.00
CA SER A 86 -32.98 -6.80 33.64
C SER A 86 -33.09 -6.70 35.17
N GLY A 87 -32.40 -5.74 35.81
CA GLY A 87 -32.51 -5.50 37.25
C GLY A 87 -33.83 -4.87 37.71
N ARG A 88 -34.56 -4.17 36.80
CA ARG A 88 -35.84 -3.53 37.14
C ARG A 88 -37.05 -4.48 37.13
N ARG A 89 -36.97 -5.62 36.43
CA ARG A 89 -38.06 -6.62 36.38
C ARG A 89 -38.08 -7.58 37.58
N GLY A 90 -36.96 -7.74 38.29
CA GLY A 90 -36.88 -8.60 39.48
C GLY A 90 -37.43 -7.98 40.77
N SER A 91 -37.58 -6.65 40.83
CA SER A 91 -38.06 -5.94 42.03
C SER A 91 -39.59 -5.90 42.13
N ALA A 92 -40.30 -5.91 41.00
CA ALA A 92 -41.77 -5.80 40.99
C ALA A 92 -42.50 -7.05 41.52
N ARG A 93 -41.82 -8.19 41.68
CA ARG A 93 -42.43 -9.45 42.16
C ARG A 93 -42.32 -9.67 43.67
N ARG A 94 -41.65 -8.79 44.43
CA ARG A 94 -41.48 -8.92 45.90
C ARG A 94 -42.35 -7.99 46.74
N VAL A 95 -43.20 -7.16 46.10
CA VAL A 95 -44.08 -6.21 46.83
C VAL A 95 -45.56 -6.65 46.80
N ALA A 96 -45.83 -7.82 46.21
CA ALA A 96 -47.15 -8.46 46.23
C ALA A 96 -47.04 -9.83 46.91
N SER A 97 -46.78 -9.81 48.22
CA SER A 97 -46.99 -10.93 49.14
C SER A 97 -47.31 -10.38 50.51
#